data_AF-A0AAU6VX63-F1
#
_entry.id   AF-A0AAU6VX63-F1
#
_cell.length_a   1.000
_cell.length_b   1.000
_cell.length_c   1.000
_cell.angle_alpha   90.00
_cell.angle_beta   90.00
_cell.angle_gamma   90.00
#
_symmetry.space_group_name_H-M   'P 1'
#
loop_
_entity.id
_entity.type
_entity.pdbx_description
1 polymer ?
#
loop_
_entity_poly.entity_id
_entity_poly.type
_entity_poly.pdbx_seq_one_letter_code
_entity_poly.pdbx_strand_id
1 'polypeptide(L)' 'MSEKKSPTLSAGRPSAGKSKTTLASLADKTATKRVNFDVTAEEHTKLKIYAARQGKTVKELLTEYVRSLPDD' A
#
# COMPACT_ATOMS: atom_id res chain seq x y z
N MET A 1 21.43 -8.28 -53.21
CA MET A 1 20.26 -7.59 -52.65
C MET A 1 19.25 -8.67 -52.26
N SER A 2 19.41 -9.39 -51.15
CA SER A 2 19.06 -9.01 -49.76
C SER A 2 17.61 -8.58 -49.62
N GLU A 3 16.79 -9.44 -49.01
CA GLU A 3 15.71 -8.98 -48.13
C GLU A 3 15.63 -9.96 -46.94
N LYS A 4 16.07 -9.49 -45.77
CA LYS A 4 16.00 -10.18 -44.48
C LYS A 4 14.69 -9.78 -43.82
N LYS A 5 13.82 -10.73 -43.46
CA LYS A 5 12.64 -10.46 -42.62
C LYS A 5 12.94 -10.87 -41.18
N SER A 6 13.49 -9.93 -40.42
CA SER A 6 13.69 -10.06 -38.97
C SER A 6 12.33 -9.98 -38.25
N PRO A 7 12.01 -10.84 -37.27
CA PRO A 7 10.83 -10.64 -36.44
C PRO A 7 11.07 -9.43 -35.53
N THR A 8 10.27 -8.39 -35.71
CA THR A 8 10.15 -7.27 -34.77
C THR A 8 9.65 -7.81 -33.43
N LEU A 9 10.57 -8.03 -32.49
CA LEU A 9 10.24 -8.29 -31.10
C LEU A 9 9.64 -7.01 -30.52
N SER A 10 8.30 -6.96 -30.49
CA SER A 10 7.57 -5.89 -29.83
C SER A 10 7.83 -5.97 -28.33
N ALA A 11 8.70 -5.11 -27.82
CA ALA A 11 8.91 -4.88 -26.40
C ALA A 11 7.70 -4.12 -25.82
N GLY A 12 6.52 -4.75 -25.83
CA GLY A 12 5.34 -4.29 -25.11
C GLY A 12 5.49 -4.62 -23.62
N ARG A 13 5.18 -3.66 -22.74
CA ARG A 13 5.24 -3.81 -21.27
C ARG A 13 4.36 -5.00 -20.81
N PRO A 14 4.92 -6.10 -20.30
CA PRO A 14 4.11 -7.14 -19.69
C PRO A 14 3.69 -6.66 -18.29
N SER A 15 2.58 -5.93 -18.20
CA SER A 15 1.81 -5.79 -16.96
C SER A 15 0.61 -6.74 -16.90
N ALA A 16 0.56 -7.73 -17.78
CA ALA A 16 -0.37 -8.85 -17.73
C ALA A 16 0.07 -9.93 -16.71
N GLY A 17 0.39 -9.51 -15.49
CA GLY A 17 0.90 -10.40 -14.44
C GLY A 17 0.81 -9.77 -13.07
N LYS A 18 -0.40 -9.46 -12.60
CA LYS A 18 -0.62 -9.03 -11.21
C LYS A 18 -1.67 -9.91 -10.55
N SER A 19 -1.15 -10.84 -9.75
CA SER A 19 -1.72 -11.58 -8.61
C SER A 19 -3.24 -11.74 -8.57
N LYS A 20 -3.70 -13.00 -8.54
CA LYS A 20 -5.05 -13.40 -8.08
C LYS A 20 -5.37 -12.71 -6.76
N THR A 21 -6.15 -11.63 -6.81
CA THR A 21 -6.76 -11.06 -5.60
C THR A 21 -7.84 -12.05 -5.20
N THR A 22 -7.57 -12.89 -4.20
CA THR A 22 -8.53 -13.89 -3.74
C THR A 22 -9.76 -13.17 -3.15
N LEU A 23 -10.95 -13.72 -3.38
CA LEU A 23 -12.24 -13.17 -2.94
C LEU A 23 -12.29 -12.94 -1.41
N ALA A 24 -11.47 -13.68 -0.64
CA ALA A 24 -11.23 -13.48 0.79
C ALA A 24 -10.63 -12.10 1.14
N SER A 25 -9.89 -11.45 0.23
CA SER A 25 -9.37 -10.08 0.44
C SER A 25 -10.44 -8.99 0.34
N LEU A 26 -11.64 -9.34 -0.13
CA LEU A 26 -12.80 -8.45 -0.26
C LEU A 26 -13.88 -8.70 0.82
N ALA A 27 -13.86 -9.87 1.48
CA ALA A 27 -15.01 -10.36 2.25
C ALA A 27 -15.33 -9.54 3.52
N ASP A 28 -14.35 -8.92 4.18
CA ASP A 28 -14.58 -8.25 5.47
C ASP A 28 -13.88 -6.90 5.59
N LYS A 29 -14.12 -5.99 4.64
CA LYS A 29 -13.75 -4.59 4.81
C LYS A 29 -14.98 -3.81 5.26
N THR A 30 -15.13 -3.67 6.58
CA THR A 30 -15.98 -2.64 7.16
C THR A 30 -15.71 -1.30 6.49
N ALA A 31 -16.75 -0.48 6.30
CA ALA A 31 -16.63 0.81 5.63
C ALA A 31 -15.64 1.70 6.38
N THR A 32 -14.41 1.79 5.90
CA THR A 32 -13.37 2.64 6.48
C THR A 32 -13.53 4.07 5.97
N LYS A 33 -13.50 5.04 6.89
CA LYS A 33 -13.38 6.46 6.53
C LYS A 33 -11.91 6.85 6.56
N ARG A 34 -11.45 7.50 5.49
CA ARG A 34 -10.10 8.07 5.42
C ARG A 34 -10.09 9.41 6.18
N VAL A 35 -9.10 9.60 7.05
CA VAL A 35 -8.83 10.88 7.70
C VAL A 35 -7.81 11.67 6.89
N ASN A 36 -7.98 13.00 6.81
CA ASN A 36 -6.94 13.86 6.25
C ASN A 36 -5.87 14.09 7.31
N PHE A 37 -4.60 13.87 6.97
CA PHE A 37 -3.50 13.97 7.92
C PHE A 37 -2.26 14.51 7.22
N ASP A 38 -1.94 15.75 7.53
CA ASP A 38 -0.76 16.44 7.04
C ASP A 38 0.30 16.40 8.14
N VAL A 39 1.46 15.85 7.80
CA VAL A 39 2.64 15.80 8.69
C VAL A 39 3.87 16.20 7.92
N THR A 40 4.78 16.87 8.60
CA THR A 40 6.10 17.18 8.07
C THR A 40 6.91 15.90 7.85
N ALA A 41 7.96 15.98 7.01
CA ALA A 41 8.84 14.85 6.75
C ALA A 41 9.51 14.31 8.04
N GLU A 42 9.82 15.21 8.98
CA GLU A 42 10.42 14.86 10.27
C GLU A 42 9.45 14.09 11.16
N GLU A 43 8.20 14.54 11.26
CA GLU A 43 7.15 13.88 12.04
C GLU A 43 6.82 12.49 11.47
N HIS A 44 6.71 12.38 10.14
CA HIS A 44 6.53 11.09 9.49
C HIS A 44 7.68 10.12 9.76
N THR A 45 8.92 10.62 9.80
CA THR A 45 10.10 9.81 10.13
C THR A 45 10.05 9.34 11.59
N LYS A 46 9.71 10.23 12.52
CA LYS A 46 9.51 9.87 13.94
C LYS A 46 8.43 8.80 14.10
N LEU A 47 7.29 8.97 13.42
CA LEU A 47 6.18 7.99 13.40
C LEU A 47 6.64 6.63 12.88
N LYS A 48 7.41 6.58 11.78
CA LYS A 48 7.94 5.32 11.24
C LYS A 48 8.91 4.64 12.19
N ILE A 49 9.85 5.38 12.79
CA ILE A 49 10.82 4.81 13.73
C ILE A 49 10.07 4.26 14.95
N TYR A 50 9.11 5.01 15.50
CA TYR A 50 8.33 4.59 16.65
C TYR A 50 7.49 3.33 16.38
N ALA A 51 6.85 3.26 15.22
CA ALA A 51 6.09 2.09 14.80
C ALA A 51 7.00 0.86 14.58
N ALA A 52 8.14 1.06 13.91
CA ALA A 52 9.13 -0.01 13.68
C ALA A 52 9.69 -0.59 14.98
N ARG A 53 9.95 0.25 16.00
CA ARG A 53 10.40 -0.19 17.33
C ARG A 53 9.40 -1.11 18.03
N GLN A 54 8.11 -1.01 17.69
CA GLN A 54 7.05 -1.86 18.23
C GLN A 54 6.67 -3.03 17.31
N GLY A 55 7.32 -3.16 16.15
CA GLY A 55 6.95 -4.15 15.13
C GLY A 55 5.59 -3.87 14.47
N LYS A 56 5.09 -2.64 14.53
CA LYS A 56 3.79 -2.23 14.00
C LYS A 56 3.95 -1.32 12.79
N THR A 57 2.91 -1.24 11.98
CA THR A 57 2.77 -0.21 10.95
C THR A 57 2.23 1.08 11.54
N VAL A 58 2.49 2.22 10.88
CA VAL A 58 1.91 3.52 11.27
C VAL A 58 0.38 3.46 11.33
N LYS A 59 -0.24 2.70 10.42
CA LYS A 59 -1.70 2.48 10.41
C LYS A 59 -2.17 1.79 11.69
N GLU A 60 -1.54 0.67 12.07
CA GLU A 60 -1.92 -0.07 13.27
C GLU A 60 -1.75 0.77 14.53
N LEU A 61 -0.62 1.48 14.63
CA LEU A 61 -0.34 2.38 15.74
C LEU A 61 -1.41 3.46 15.92
N LEU A 62 -1.80 4.13 14.83
CA LEU A 62 -2.85 5.14 14.86
C LEU A 62 -4.23 4.53 15.13
N THR A 63 -4.50 3.32 14.60
CA THR A 63 -5.77 2.62 14.83
C THR A 63 -5.91 2.22 16.30
N GLU A 64 -4.86 1.70 16.91
CA GLU A 64 -4.83 1.38 18.34
C GLU A 64 -4.99 2.62 19.20
N TYR A 65 -4.29 3.71 18.85
CA TYR A 65 -4.43 4.97 19.55
C TYR A 65 -5.88 5.47 19.54
N VAL A 66 -6.53 5.47 18.38
CA VAL A 66 -7.95 5.86 18.27
C VAL A 66 -8.86 4.96 19.10
N ARG A 67 -8.61 3.65 19.15
CA ARG A 67 -9.36 2.71 19.99
C ARG A 67 -9.16 2.91 21.50
N SER A 68 -8.06 3.55 21.90
CA SER A 68 -7.78 3.84 23.30
C SER A 68 -8.39 5.15 23.79
N LEU A 69 -8.98 5.94 22.90
CA LEU A 69 -9.68 7.17 23.26
C LEU A 69 -10.99 6.81 24.00
N PRO A 70 -11.37 7.58 25.02
CA PRO A 70 -12.65 7.39 25.71
C PRO A 70 -13.83 7.62 24.75
N ASP A 71 -14.88 6.83 24.92
CA ASP A 71 -16.20 7.14 24.36
C ASP A 71 -16.82 8.27 25.21
N ASP A 72 -17.37 9.29 24.56
CA ASP A 72 -18.15 10.37 25.20
C ASP A 72 -19.40 9.83 25.92
#